data_AF-A0A8T5MKB1-F1
#
_entry.id   AF-A0A8T5MKB1-F1
#
_cell.length_a   1.000
_cell.length_b   1.000
_cell.length_c   1.000
_cell.angle_alpha   90.00
_cell.angle_beta   90.00
_cell.angle_gamma   90.00
#
_symmetry.space_group_name_H-M   'P 1'
#
loop_
_entity.id
_entity.type
_entity.pdbx_description
1 polymer ?
#
loop_
_entity_poly.entity_id
_entity_poly.type
_entity_poly.pdbx_seq_one_letter_code
_entity_poly.pdbx_strand_id
1 'polypeptide(L)'
;MEEEGKTLERVFDHLDIGISVHNTNGEIIEANGALGRLLGMSPAELVGEKCHEVFHLKNEFIKGCPMLLSIKSKKPENAEFLLHQSNKLISFLTLPILDEGGNVEGVVHVVRDITEQKLMEKAYEDIKMLDKMKEE
;
A
#
# COMPACT_ATOMS: atom_id res chain seq x y z
N MET A 1 -11.47 -5.60 -24.38
CA MET A 1 -10.82 -4.67 -23.44
C MET A 1 -11.60 -4.49 -22.13
N GLU A 2 -12.93 -4.32 -22.12
CA GLU A 2 -13.69 -4.16 -20.85
C GLU A 2 -13.76 -5.43 -19.95
N GLU A 3 -13.57 -6.61 -20.50
CA GLU A 3 -13.73 -7.88 -19.78
C GLU A 3 -12.48 -8.29 -18.97
N GLU A 4 -11.29 -7.92 -19.46
CA GLU A 4 -10.00 -8.22 -18.82
C GLU A 4 -9.78 -7.35 -17.58
N GLY A 5 -10.14 -6.06 -17.63
CA GLY A 5 -10.05 -5.14 -16.48
C GLY A 5 -10.95 -5.58 -15.31
N LYS A 6 -12.18 -6.01 -15.59
CA LYS A 6 -13.11 -6.52 -14.57
C LYS A 6 -12.63 -7.79 -13.89
N THR A 7 -11.91 -8.65 -14.61
CA THR A 7 -11.36 -9.89 -14.04
C THR A 7 -10.26 -9.59 -13.05
N LEU A 8 -9.33 -8.70 -13.42
CA LEU A 8 -8.20 -8.33 -12.58
C LEU A 8 -8.67 -7.60 -11.30
N GLU A 9 -9.64 -6.69 -11.43
CA GLU A 9 -10.25 -6.00 -10.30
C GLU A 9 -10.88 -6.99 -9.30
N ARG A 10 -11.63 -7.99 -9.79
CA ARG A 10 -12.24 -9.03 -8.93
C ARG A 10 -11.20 -9.88 -8.21
N VAL A 11 -10.06 -10.18 -8.85
CA VAL A 11 -8.97 -10.94 -8.22
C VAL A 11 -8.39 -10.15 -7.06
N PHE A 12 -8.05 -8.88 -7.26
CA PHE A 12 -7.51 -8.05 -6.18
C PHE A 12 -8.50 -7.83 -5.04
N ASP A 13 -9.79 -7.74 -5.38
CA ASP A 13 -10.85 -7.64 -4.39
C ASP A 13 -10.99 -8.90 -3.54
N HIS A 14 -10.77 -10.11 -4.08
CA HIS A 14 -10.78 -11.35 -3.30
C HIS A 14 -9.51 -11.56 -2.46
N LEU A 15 -8.40 -10.94 -2.84
CA LEU A 15 -7.12 -11.05 -2.13
C LEU A 15 -6.93 -9.95 -1.08
N ASP A 16 -7.91 -9.06 -0.89
CA ASP A 16 -7.82 -7.87 -0.04
C ASP A 16 -6.57 -7.02 -0.32
N ILE A 17 -6.17 -6.95 -1.60
CA ILE A 17 -5.03 -6.16 -2.05
C ILE A 17 -5.54 -4.80 -2.53
N GLY A 18 -5.26 -3.77 -1.75
CA GLY A 18 -5.55 -2.39 -2.12
C GLY A 18 -4.61 -1.91 -3.21
N ILE A 19 -5.16 -1.35 -4.28
CA ILE A 19 -4.42 -0.76 -5.40
C ILE A 19 -4.94 0.64 -5.67
N SER A 20 -4.02 1.58 -5.89
CA SER A 20 -4.34 2.91 -6.39
C SER A 20 -3.27 3.43 -7.34
N VAL A 21 -3.68 4.29 -8.26
CA VAL A 21 -2.80 4.98 -9.21
C VAL A 21 -2.77 6.46 -8.86
N HIS A 22 -1.59 7.06 -8.89
CA HIS A 22 -1.33 8.41 -8.43
C HIS A 22 -0.63 9.21 -9.51
N ASN A 23 -0.94 10.50 -9.62
CA ASN A 23 -0.09 11.41 -10.37
C ASN A 23 1.20 11.71 -9.58
N THR A 24 2.16 12.40 -10.22
CA THR A 24 3.43 12.77 -9.58
C THR A 24 3.30 13.75 -8.40
N ASN A 25 2.14 14.40 -8.25
CA ASN A 25 1.80 15.25 -7.11
C ASN A 25 1.08 14.48 -5.99
N GLY A 26 1.02 13.14 -6.06
CA GLY A 26 0.41 12.28 -5.05
C GLY A 26 -1.12 12.34 -5.00
N GLU A 27 -1.76 12.84 -6.04
CA GLU A 27 -3.22 12.78 -6.19
C GLU A 27 -3.64 11.40 -6.67
N ILE A 28 -4.67 10.83 -6.04
CA ILE A 28 -5.22 9.54 -6.43
C ILE A 28 -6.06 9.73 -7.70
N ILE A 29 -5.66 9.10 -8.78
CA ILE A 29 -6.39 9.09 -10.06
C ILE A 29 -7.39 7.93 -10.08
N GLU A 30 -6.97 6.77 -9.56
CA GLU A 30 -7.78 5.55 -9.52
C GLU A 30 -7.52 4.78 -8.23
N ALA A 31 -8.54 4.07 -7.75
CA ALA A 31 -8.46 3.18 -6.60
C ALA A 31 -9.41 1.99 -6.79
N ASN A 32 -9.02 0.80 -6.35
CA ASN A 32 -9.89 -0.38 -6.37
C ASN A 32 -10.75 -0.50 -5.10
N GLY A 33 -11.75 -1.37 -5.15
CA GLY A 33 -12.67 -1.63 -4.04
C GLY A 33 -11.97 -2.13 -2.77
N ALA A 34 -10.96 -2.99 -2.90
CA ALA A 34 -10.16 -3.48 -1.78
C ALA A 34 -9.49 -2.34 -0.99
N LEU A 35 -8.91 -1.35 -1.67
CA LEU A 35 -8.31 -0.21 -1.01
C LEU A 35 -9.35 0.60 -0.25
N GLY A 36 -10.51 0.83 -0.88
CA GLY A 36 -11.64 1.50 -0.24
C GLY A 36 -12.07 0.79 1.05
N ARG A 37 -12.24 -0.53 1.02
CA ARG A 37 -12.57 -1.33 2.22
C ARG A 37 -11.49 -1.23 3.30
N LEU A 38 -10.21 -1.25 2.92
CA LEU A 38 -9.09 -1.13 3.86
C LEU A 38 -9.08 0.21 4.59
N LEU A 39 -9.41 1.29 3.87
CA LEU A 39 -9.43 2.66 4.38
C LEU A 39 -10.79 3.08 4.99
N GLY A 40 -11.83 2.28 4.78
CA GLY A 40 -13.20 2.64 5.18
C GLY A 40 -13.81 3.75 4.32
N MET A 41 -13.36 3.92 3.08
CA MET A 41 -13.81 4.94 2.12
C MET A 41 -14.28 4.27 0.83
N SER A 42 -15.19 4.88 0.10
CA SER A 42 -15.51 4.44 -1.26
C SER A 42 -14.38 4.84 -2.22
N PRO A 43 -14.15 4.09 -3.32
CA PRO A 43 -13.19 4.49 -4.34
C PRO A 43 -13.42 5.90 -4.89
N ALA A 44 -14.68 6.32 -4.99
CA ALA A 44 -15.06 7.65 -5.46
C ALA A 44 -14.65 8.78 -4.49
N GLU A 45 -14.61 8.50 -3.18
CA GLU A 45 -14.10 9.45 -2.16
C GLU A 45 -12.58 9.51 -2.13
N LEU A 46 -11.89 8.51 -2.68
CA LEU A 46 -10.43 8.49 -2.76
C LEU A 46 -9.92 9.27 -3.97
N VAL A 47 -10.62 9.21 -5.11
CA VAL A 47 -10.18 9.87 -6.35
C VAL A 47 -10.20 11.40 -6.18
N GLY A 48 -9.08 12.03 -6.51
CA GLY A 48 -8.84 13.47 -6.36
C GLY A 48 -8.17 13.86 -5.04
N GLU A 49 -8.17 12.99 -4.04
CA GLU A 49 -7.53 13.25 -2.75
C GLU A 49 -6.01 13.05 -2.80
N LYS A 50 -5.29 13.67 -1.86
CA LYS A 50 -3.85 13.47 -1.73
C LYS A 50 -3.52 12.25 -0.88
N CYS A 51 -2.60 11.41 -1.35
CA CYS A 51 -2.24 10.17 -0.68
C CYS A 51 -1.72 10.38 0.75
N HIS A 52 -1.01 11.49 1.02
CA HIS A 52 -0.52 11.79 2.37
C HIS A 52 -1.64 12.22 3.34
N GLU A 53 -2.72 12.79 2.83
CA GLU A 53 -3.93 13.11 3.61
C GLU A 53 -4.68 11.81 3.91
N VAL A 54 -4.86 10.95 2.91
CA VAL A 54 -5.57 9.68 3.04
C VAL A 54 -4.85 8.67 3.93
N PHE A 55 -3.57 8.37 3.67
CA PHE A 55 -2.84 7.29 4.35
C PHE A 55 -2.20 7.73 5.67
N HIS A 56 -1.89 9.02 5.81
CA HIS A 56 -1.11 9.53 6.95
C HIS A 56 -1.82 10.63 7.74
N LEU A 57 -2.99 11.12 7.31
CA LEU A 57 -3.73 12.20 7.95
C LEU A 57 -2.86 13.45 8.16
N LYS A 58 -2.03 13.77 7.16
CA LYS A 58 -1.09 14.91 7.17
C LYS A 58 -1.28 15.77 5.94
N ASN A 59 -0.95 17.05 6.07
CA ASN A 59 -1.00 18.02 4.96
C ASN A 59 0.28 18.01 4.10
N GLU A 60 1.25 17.15 4.41
CA GLU A 60 2.50 17.01 3.68
C GLU A 60 2.96 15.55 3.64
N PHE A 61 3.83 15.24 2.67
CA PHE A 61 4.47 13.94 2.58
C PHE A 61 5.33 13.65 3.81
N ILE A 62 5.29 12.41 4.27
CA ILE A 62 6.15 11.97 5.38
C ILE A 62 7.64 12.00 4.99
N LYS A 63 8.51 12.21 5.98
CA LYS A 63 9.96 12.08 5.78
C LYS A 63 10.28 10.65 5.30
N GLY A 64 11.00 10.54 4.19
CA GLY A 64 11.30 9.25 3.58
C GLY A 64 10.09 8.57 2.90
N CYS A 65 9.11 9.37 2.45
CA CYS A 65 7.94 8.86 1.73
C CYS A 65 8.36 7.92 0.57
N PRO A 66 7.88 6.66 0.56
CA PRO A 66 8.21 5.68 -0.50
C PRO A 66 7.77 6.14 -1.89
N MET A 67 6.69 6.90 -2.01
CA MET A 67 6.25 7.45 -3.30
C MET A 67 7.29 8.43 -3.85
N LEU A 68 7.74 9.39 -3.03
CA LEU A 68 8.76 10.37 -3.45
C LEU A 68 10.11 9.71 -3.72
N LEU A 69 10.50 8.72 -2.92
CA LEU A 69 11.72 7.95 -3.15
C LEU A 69 11.63 7.19 -4.48
N SER A 70 10.49 6.56 -4.77
CA SER A 70 10.26 5.81 -5.99
C SER A 70 10.26 6.71 -7.23
N ILE A 71 9.65 7.89 -7.15
CA ILE A 71 9.71 8.91 -8.21
C ILE A 71 11.17 9.31 -8.48
N LYS A 72 11.94 9.56 -7.43
CA LYS A 72 13.34 9.97 -7.54
C LYS A 72 14.25 8.86 -8.07
N SER A 73 14.08 7.63 -7.58
CA SER A 73 14.92 6.48 -7.92
C SER A 73 14.52 5.82 -9.23
N LYS A 74 13.31 6.08 -9.73
CA LYS A 74 12.65 5.38 -10.85
C LYS A 74 12.59 3.87 -10.62
N LYS A 75 12.51 3.45 -9.35
CA LYS A 75 12.49 2.06 -8.92
C LYS A 75 11.37 1.82 -7.91
N PRO A 76 10.95 0.55 -7.73
CA PRO A 76 10.05 0.17 -6.65
C PRO A 76 10.63 0.53 -5.28
N GLU A 77 9.78 1.00 -4.37
CA GLU A 77 10.13 1.20 -2.96
C GLU A 77 9.10 0.53 -2.06
N ASN A 78 9.54 -0.01 -0.93
CA ASN A 78 8.68 -0.69 0.02
C ASN A 78 8.85 -0.13 1.44
N ALA A 79 7.75 -0.10 2.18
CA ALA A 79 7.73 0.26 3.58
C ALA A 79 6.60 -0.47 4.32
N GLU A 80 6.71 -0.55 5.63
CA GLU A 80 5.62 -0.97 6.50
C GLU A 80 5.15 0.23 7.32
N PHE A 81 3.84 0.44 7.40
CA PHE A 81 3.25 1.55 8.13
C PHE A 81 2.13 1.08 9.05
N LEU A 82 1.93 1.79 10.14
CA LEU A 82 0.71 1.69 10.91
C LEU A 82 -0.34 2.63 10.30
N LEU A 83 -1.41 2.05 9.77
CA LEU A 83 -2.54 2.82 9.26
C LEU A 83 -3.29 3.45 10.44
N HIS A 84 -3.30 4.78 10.52
CA HIS A 84 -3.76 5.50 11.70
C HIS A 84 -5.26 5.32 11.98
N GLN A 85 -6.06 5.16 10.93
CA GLN A 85 -7.52 5.05 11.04
C GLN A 85 -7.98 3.72 11.67
N SER A 86 -7.27 2.62 11.38
CA SER A 86 -7.70 1.26 11.72
C SER A 86 -6.72 0.51 12.63
N ASN A 87 -5.59 1.13 13.00
CA ASN A 87 -4.50 0.51 13.75
C ASN A 87 -3.97 -0.80 13.11
N LYS A 88 -4.09 -0.91 11.78
CA LYS A 88 -3.60 -2.06 11.01
C LYS A 88 -2.15 -1.83 10.58
N LEU A 89 -1.33 -2.86 10.64
CA LEU A 89 0.00 -2.84 10.06
C LEU A 89 -0.11 -3.18 8.57
N ILE A 90 0.30 -2.25 7.72
CA ILE A 90 0.21 -2.42 6.27
C ILE A 90 1.60 -2.53 5.64
N SER A 91 1.74 -3.44 4.68
CA SER A 91 2.83 -3.42 3.71
C SER A 91 2.44 -2.47 2.57
N PHE A 92 3.34 -1.55 2.25
CA PHE A 92 3.15 -0.52 1.24
C PHE A 92 4.25 -0.63 0.19
N LEU A 93 3.87 -0.86 -1.06
CA LEU A 93 4.78 -0.93 -2.20
C LEU A 93 4.40 0.17 -3.19
N THR A 94 5.38 0.97 -3.61
CA THR A 94 5.22 1.98 -4.65
C THR A 94 5.97 1.55 -5.91
N LEU A 95 5.30 1.65 -7.06
CA LEU A 95 5.83 1.27 -8.37
C LEU A 95 5.72 2.47 -9.30
N PRO A 96 6.84 3.05 -9.79
CA PRO A 96 6.77 4.20 -10.67
C PRO A 96 6.33 3.74 -12.07
N ILE A 97 5.43 4.51 -12.67
CA ILE A 97 5.02 4.36 -14.07
C ILE A 97 5.91 5.27 -14.90
N LEU A 98 6.61 4.69 -15.88
CA LEU A 98 7.56 5.41 -16.73
C LEU A 98 6.95 5.69 -18.10
N ASP A 99 7.11 6.92 -18.58
CA ASP A 99 6.83 7.30 -19.96
C ASP A 99 7.89 6.72 -20.94
N GLU A 100 7.68 6.90 -22.24
CA GLU A 100 8.63 6.45 -23.28
C GLU A 100 10.03 7.10 -23.16
N GLY A 101 10.11 8.29 -22.55
CA GLY A 101 11.37 8.98 -22.26
C GLY A 101 12.05 8.52 -20.96
N GLY A 102 11.44 7.58 -20.25
CA GLY A 102 11.90 7.09 -18.95
C GLY A 102 11.67 8.07 -17.79
N ASN A 103 10.83 9.09 -17.94
CA ASN A 103 10.40 9.95 -16.84
C ASN A 103 9.22 9.33 -16.10
N VAL A 104 9.05 9.69 -14.83
CA VAL A 104 7.93 9.17 -14.05
C VAL A 104 6.68 9.99 -14.36
N GLU A 105 5.64 9.35 -14.89
CA GLU A 105 4.34 9.99 -15.19
C GLU A 105 3.29 9.72 -14.10
N GLY A 106 3.51 8.69 -13.28
CA GLY A 106 2.64 8.34 -12.17
C GLY A 106 3.24 7.28 -11.27
N VAL A 107 2.50 6.89 -10.24
CA VAL A 107 2.92 5.86 -9.28
C VAL A 107 1.76 4.95 -8.94
N VAL A 108 1.97 3.64 -8.96
CA VAL A 108 1.02 2.66 -8.41
C VAL A 108 1.37 2.39 -6.97
N HIS A 109 0.38 2.45 -6.08
CA HIS A 109 0.48 1.95 -4.72
C HIS A 109 -0.18 0.58 -4.64
N VAL A 110 0.52 -0.38 -4.04
CA VAL A 110 0.00 -1.68 -3.66
C VAL A 110 0.06 -1.78 -2.14
N VAL A 111 -1.09 -1.98 -1.52
CA VAL A 111 -1.27 -1.92 -0.07
C VAL A 111 -1.88 -3.23 0.41
N ARG A 112 -1.25 -3.85 1.41
CA ARG A 112 -1.73 -5.10 2.01
C ARG A 112 -1.75 -4.98 3.51
N ASP A 113 -2.84 -5.42 4.13
CA ASP A 113 -2.88 -5.64 5.57
C ASP A 113 -2.02 -6.87 5.90
N ILE A 114 -0.98 -6.68 6.71
CA ILE A 114 -0.07 -7.73 7.16
C ILE A 114 -0.19 -7.96 8.67
N THR A 115 -1.24 -7.43 9.31
CA THR A 115 -1.41 -7.48 10.76
C THR A 115 -1.44 -8.92 11.26
N GLU A 116 -2.32 -9.77 10.70
CA GLU A 116 -2.42 -11.17 11.11
C GLU A 116 -1.12 -11.94 10.83
N GLN A 117 -0.53 -11.73 9.65
CA GLN A 117 0.73 -12.36 9.27
C GLN A 117 1.83 -12.05 10.30
N LYS A 118 2.01 -10.79 10.67
CA LYS A 118 3.04 -10.35 11.62
C LYS A 118 2.76 -10.84 13.04
N LEU A 119 1.50 -10.92 13.45
CA LEU A 119 1.13 -11.51 14.74
C LEU A 119 1.47 -13.00 14.79
N MET A 120 1.20 -13.75 13.72
CA MET A 120 1.55 -15.17 13.62
C MET A 120 3.06 -15.39 13.59
N GLU A 121 3.80 -14.59 12.81
CA GLU A 121 5.27 -14.62 12.77
C GLU A 121 5.86 -14.40 14.16
N LYS A 122 5.38 -13.37 14.88
CA LYS A 122 5.83 -13.06 16.24
C LYS A 122 5.51 -14.19 17.23
N ALA A 123 4.29 -14.73 17.20
CA ALA A 123 3.91 -15.84 18.09
C ALA A 123 4.79 -17.08 17.85
N TYR A 124 5.13 -17.37 16.59
CA TYR A 124 6.04 -18.45 16.24
C TYR A 124 7.47 -18.21 16.73
N GLU A 125 7.98 -16.97 16.62
CA GLU A 125 9.29 -16.59 17.15
C GLU A 125 9.35 -16.73 18.67
N ASP A 126 8.32 -16.27 19.39
CA ASP A 126 8.22 -16.36 20.85
C ASP A 126 8.23 -17.83 21.32
N ILE A 127 7.46 -18.72 20.65
CA ILE A 127 7.45 -20.16 20.93
C ILE A 127 8.85 -20.75 20.72
N LYS A 128 9.51 -20.40 19.60
CA LYS A 128 10.87 -20.86 19.30
C LYS A 128 11.90 -20.42 20.35
N MET A 129 11.76 -19.22 20.91
CA MET A 129 12.63 -18.75 21.98
C MET A 129 12.38 -19.52 23.28
N LEU A 130 11.13 -19.78 23.63
CA LEU A 130 10.76 -20.54 24.82
C LEU A 130 11.27 -21.99 24.78
N ASP A 131 11.23 -22.64 23.62
CA ASP A 131 11.76 -24.00 23.47
C ASP A 131 13.29 -24.05 23.66
N LYS A 132 14.02 -23.08 23.09
CA LYS A 132 15.48 -22.96 23.30
C LYS A 132 15.85 -22.75 24.77
N MET A 133 15.07 -21.97 25.51
CA MET A 133 15.31 -21.72 26.94
C MET A 133 15.03 -22.93 27.84
N LYS A 134 14.28 -23.93 27.37
CA LYS A 134 14.03 -25.18 28.12
C LYS A 134 15.08 -26.25 27.86
N GLU A 135 15.86 -26.11 26.79
CA GLU A 135 16.94 -27.03 26.42
C GLU A 135 18.29 -26.65 27.06
N GLU A 136 18.38 -25.45 27.66
CA GLU A 136 19.51 -24.96 28.48
C GLU A 136 19.25 -25.18 29.99
#